data_AF-N1UCH0-F1
#
_entry.id   AF-N1UCH0-F1
#
_cell.length_a   1.000
_cell.length_b   1.000
_cell.length_c   1.000
_cell.angle_alpha   90.00
_cell.angle_beta   90.00
_cell.angle_gamma   90.00
#
_symmetry.space_group_name_H-M   'P 1'
#
loop_
_entity.id
_entity.type
_entity.pdbx_description
1 polymer ?
#
loop_
_entity_poly.entity_id
_entity_poly.type
_entity_poly.pdbx_seq_one_letter_code
_entity_poly.pdbx_strand_id
1 'polypeptide(L)' 'MVNVVVASVTFGAGGDRPVETITFAFDSIRYSVTASTSVGKLETKTFTGKVPKN' A
#
# COMPACT_ATOMS: atom_id res chain seq x y z
N MET A 1 2.24 7.75 -1.17
CA MET A 1 2.50 7.40 -2.58
C MET A 1 2.63 8.69 -3.36
N VAL A 2 3.45 8.74 -4.43
CA VAL A 2 3.70 9.94 -5.24
C VAL A 2 3.34 9.65 -6.69
N ASN A 3 2.74 10.63 -7.38
CA ASN A 3 2.24 10.53 -8.75
C ASN A 3 1.31 9.32 -8.94
N VAL A 4 0.23 9.29 -8.14
CA VAL A 4 -0.70 8.15 -8.08
C VAL A 4 -1.79 8.31 -9.13
N VAL A 5 -2.08 7.24 -9.86
CA VAL A 5 -3.22 7.13 -10.78
C VAL A 5 -3.97 5.84 -10.52
N VAL A 6 -5.27 5.82 -10.81
CA VAL A 6 -6.08 4.60 -10.78
C VAL A 6 -5.76 3.79 -12.03
N ALA A 7 -5.21 2.59 -11.84
CA ALA A 7 -4.90 1.66 -12.91
C ALA A 7 -6.12 0.82 -13.31
N SER A 8 -6.92 0.40 -12.33
CA SER A 8 -8.16 -0.35 -12.59
C SER A 8 -9.14 -0.26 -11.41
N VAL A 9 -10.42 -0.49 -11.71
CA VAL A 9 -11.50 -0.66 -10.74
C VAL A 9 -12.26 -1.93 -11.12
N THR A 10 -12.44 -2.84 -10.19
CA THR A 10 -13.26 -4.04 -10.37
C THR A 10 -14.30 -4.14 -9.26
N PHE A 11 -15.53 -4.49 -9.64
CA PHE A 11 -16.65 -4.67 -8.71
C PHE A 11 -16.84 -6.17 -8.48
N GLY A 12 -16.91 -6.56 -7.20
CA GLY A 12 -17.15 -7.93 -6.76
C GLY A 12 -18.51 -8.08 -6.08
N ALA A 13 -19.07 -9.29 -6.13
CA ALA A 13 -20.27 -9.63 -5.39
C ALA A 13 -19.91 -9.85 -3.90
N GLY A 14 -20.30 -8.91 -3.04
CA GLY A 14 -20.15 -9.05 -1.58
C GLY A 14 -21.45 -9.40 -0.86
N GLY A 15 -22.37 -10.09 -1.54
CA GLY A 15 -23.70 -10.41 -1.01
C GLY A 15 -24.51 -9.15 -0.76
N ASP A 16 -24.86 -8.90 0.50
CA ASP A 16 -25.63 -7.72 0.92
C ASP A 16 -24.82 -6.40 0.89
N ARG A 17 -23.50 -6.46 0.71
CA ARG A 17 -22.65 -5.28 0.61
C ARG A 17 -21.76 -5.34 -0.63
N PRO A 18 -21.87 -4.42 -1.60
CA PRO A 18 -21.00 -4.41 -2.76
C PRO A 18 -19.54 -4.19 -2.34
N VAL A 19 -18.62 -4.88 -3.03
CA VAL A 19 -17.18 -4.77 -2.79
C VAL A 19 -16.52 -4.21 -4.05
N GLU A 20 -15.59 -3.29 -3.87
CA GLU A 20 -14.81 -2.67 -4.94
C GLU A 20 -13.33 -2.91 -4.67
N THR A 21 -12.60 -3.34 -5.70
CA THR A 21 -11.14 -3.43 -5.69
C THR A 21 -10.58 -2.36 -6.62
N ILE A 22 -9.77 -1.45 -6.06
CA ILE A 22 -9.13 -0.36 -6.80
C ILE A 22 -7.62 -0.61 -6.84
N THR A 23 -7.05 -0.69 -8.04
CA THR A 23 -5.60 -0.82 -8.23
C THR A 23 -5.01 0.54 -8.54
N PHE A 24 -3.94 0.91 -7.83
CA PHE A 24 -3.22 2.17 -8.06
C PHE A 24 -1.84 1.90 -8.68
N ALA A 25 -1.49 2.70 -9.69
CA ALA A 25 -0.11 2.85 -10.14
C ALA A 25 0.48 4.12 -9.54
N PHE A 26 1.77 4.11 -9.20
CA PHE A 26 2.47 5.24 -8.57
C PHE A 26 3.96 5.20 -8.89
N ASP A 27 4.63 6.35 -8.87
CA ASP A 27 6.08 6.42 -9.11
C ASP A 27 6.90 5.95 -7.91
N SER A 28 6.43 6.26 -6.69
CA SER A 28 7.08 5.82 -5.45
C SER A 28 6.11 5.72 -4.28
N ILE A 29 6.49 4.90 -3.30
CA ILE A 29 5.77 4.71 -2.04
C ILE A 29 6.73 4.85 -0.86
N ARG A 30 6.33 5.63 0.13
CA ARG A 30 6.99 5.70 1.44
C ARG A 30 6.10 4.98 2.44
N TYR A 31 6.66 4.02 3.17
CA TYR A 31 5.95 3.27 4.19
C TYR A 31 6.81 3.11 5.44
N SER A 32 6.16 2.95 6.58
CA SER A 32 6.83 2.71 7.86
C SER A 32 6.38 1.37 8.41
N VAL A 33 7.34 0.60 8.90
CA VAL A 33 7.09 -0.68 9.58
C VAL A 33 7.43 -0.48 11.05
N THR A 34 6.45 -0.72 11.91
CA THR A 34 6.63 -0.74 13.36
C THR A 34 6.60 -2.18 13.84
N ALA A 35 7.65 -2.62 14.54
CA ALA A 35 7.76 -3.97 15.06
C ALA A 35 8.32 -3.97 16.48
N SER A 36 8.00 -5.01 17.26
CA SER A 36 8.56 -5.22 18.58
C SER A 36 9.96 -5.82 18.48
N THR A 37 10.89 -5.33 19.30
CA THR A 37 12.24 -5.88 19.46
C THR A 37 12.25 -7.04 20.45
N SER A 38 13.37 -7.76 20.55
CA SER A 38 13.56 -8.86 21.51
C SER A 38 13.39 -8.46 22.98
N VAL A 39 13.48 -7.16 23.29
CA VAL A 39 13.28 -6.58 24.62
C VAL A 39 11.91 -5.89 24.78
N GLY A 40 10.97 -6.11 23.85
CA GLY A 40 9.60 -5.59 23.93
C GLY A 40 9.44 -4.12 23.58
N LYS A 41 10.52 -3.42 23.20
CA LYS A 41 10.45 -2.04 22.72
C LYS A 41 9.96 -2.02 21.27
N LEU A 42 9.03 -1.13 20.95
CA LEU A 42 8.62 -0.87 19.56
C LEU A 42 9.65 -0.01 18.84
N GLU A 43 10.08 -0.46 17.67
CA GLU A 43 10.93 0.31 16.76
C GLU A 43 10.22 0.51 15.43
N THR A 44 10.35 1.71 14.87
CA THR A 44 9.77 2.07 13.58
C THR A 44 10.88 2.34 12.57
N LYS A 45 10.83 1.65 11.43
CA LYS A 45 11.73 1.88 10.29
C LYS A 45 10.93 2.40 9.11
N THR A 46 11.45 3.44 8.47
CA THR A 46 10.84 4.05 7.28
C THR A 46 11.58 3.61 6.03
N PHE A 47 10.84 3.25 4.99
CA PHE A 47 11.35 2.79 3.71
C PHE A 47 10.74 3.63 2.58
N THR A 48 11.47 3.73 1.46
CA THR A 48 10.97 4.33 0.23
C THR A 48 11.23 3.38 -0.93
N GLY A 49 10.17 2.87 -1.55
CA GLY A 49 10.21 2.09 -2.78
C GLY A 49 9.95 2.98 -3.99
N LYS A 50 10.72 2.80 -5.07
CA LYS A 50 10.50 3.47 -6.36
C LYS A 50 10.14 2.41 -7.41
N VAL A 51 9.17 2.71 -8.27
CA VAL A 51 8.83 1.86 -9.41
C VAL A 51 9.84 2.13 -10.53
N PRO A 52 10.54 1.10 -11.05
CA PRO A 52 11.45 1.27 -12.17
C PRO A 52 10.71 1.82 -13.39
N LYS A 53 11.30 2.82 -14.06
CA LYS A 53 10.84 3.29 -15.36
C LYS A 53 11.59 2.50 -16.42
N ASN A 54 10.87 1.65 -17.15
CA ASN A 54 11.40 0.95 -18.32
C ASN A 54 11.50 1.91 -19.50
#